data_AF-A0A5S4TDA3-F1
#
_entry.id   AF-A0A5S4TDA3-F1
#
_cell.length_a   1.000
_cell.length_b   1.000
_cell.length_c   1.000
_cell.angle_alpha   90.00
_cell.angle_beta   90.00
_cell.angle_gamma   90.00
#
_symmetry.space_group_name_H-M   'P 1'
#
loop_
_entity.id
_entity.type
_entity.pdbx_description
1 polymer ?
#
loop_
_entity_poly.entity_id
_entity_poly.type
_entity_poly.pdbx_seq_one_letter_code
_entity_poly.pdbx_strand_id
1 'polypeptide(L)'
;ETHLTVTEMAFKGIITFPEFTPGHDWYTYVFKVTGFEGDLISDEESREGTLEWVPYNQVLEKPTWEGDYDIFKWILEDRPFFSAKFTYNETNQLIEKSVTFYD
;
A
#
# COMPACT_ATOMS: atom_id res chain seq x y z
N GLU A 1 7.40 11.58 5.11
CA GLU A 1 7.40 10.11 5.21
C GLU A 1 8.26 9.61 6.38
N THR A 2 9.36 8.83 6.31
CA THR A 2 9.83 8.10 7.53
C THR A 2 11.27 8.28 8.04
N HIS A 3 12.20 8.86 7.24
CA HIS A 3 13.66 8.87 7.49
C HIS A 3 14.39 7.51 7.50
N LEU A 4 13.68 6.40 7.32
CA LEU A 4 14.33 5.10 7.17
C LEU A 4 14.96 4.96 5.77
N THR A 5 16.17 4.40 5.73
CA THR A 5 16.87 4.07 4.48
C THR A 5 16.69 2.59 4.19
N VAL A 6 16.11 2.26 3.03
CA VAL A 6 15.89 0.87 2.60
C VAL A 6 17.21 0.21 2.19
N THR A 7 17.47 -1.00 2.69
CA THR A 7 18.64 -1.81 2.33
C THR A 7 18.28 -3.12 1.64
N GLU A 8 17.08 -3.66 1.87
CA GLU A 8 16.56 -4.85 1.19
C GLU A 8 15.06 -4.70 0.90
N MET A 9 14.70 -4.83 -0.38
CA MET A 9 13.31 -4.74 -0.83
C MET A 9 13.01 -5.67 -2.01
N ALA A 10 11.76 -6.09 -2.10
CA ALA A 10 11.20 -6.80 -3.24
C ALA A 10 10.08 -5.97 -3.88
N PHE A 11 10.11 -5.88 -5.21
CA PHE A 11 9.00 -5.32 -5.98
C PHE A 11 7.88 -6.36 -6.06
N LYS A 12 6.69 -6.03 -5.52
CA LYS A 12 5.61 -6.99 -5.31
C LYS A 12 4.42 -6.82 -6.26
N GLY A 13 4.22 -5.64 -6.82
CA GLY A 13 3.15 -5.47 -7.79
C GLY A 13 2.94 -4.06 -8.29
N ILE A 14 2.06 -3.94 -9.28
CA ILE A 14 1.58 -2.68 -9.83
C ILE A 14 0.08 -2.60 -9.64
N ILE A 15 -0.40 -1.42 -9.26
CA ILE A 15 -1.82 -1.17 -9.09
C ILE A 15 -2.20 0.05 -9.93
N THR A 16 -3.27 -0.07 -10.68
CA THR A 16 -3.89 1.07 -11.38
C THR A 16 -5.17 1.48 -10.67
N PHE A 17 -5.34 2.79 -10.47
CA PHE A 17 -6.59 3.38 -10.01
C PHE A 17 -7.11 4.33 -11.11
N PRO A 18 -8.00 3.84 -12.00
CA PRO A 18 -8.54 4.66 -13.08
C PRO A 18 -9.42 5.77 -12.54
N GLU A 19 -9.32 6.98 -13.13
CA GLU A 19 -10.11 8.17 -12.74
C GLU A 19 -10.13 8.43 -11.22
N PHE A 20 -9.05 8.06 -10.51
CA PHE A 20 -8.97 8.23 -9.06
C PHE A 20 -8.94 9.70 -8.64
N THR A 21 -8.40 10.54 -9.50
CA THR A 21 -8.62 11.99 -9.48
C THR A 21 -9.32 12.34 -10.80
N PRO A 22 -10.29 13.28 -10.82
CA PRO A 22 -11.02 13.61 -12.05
C PRO A 22 -10.09 13.90 -13.23
N GLY A 23 -10.20 13.10 -14.30
CA GLY A 23 -9.39 13.18 -15.51
C GLY A 23 -7.98 12.58 -15.39
N HIS A 24 -7.68 11.83 -14.33
CA HIS A 24 -6.35 11.30 -14.05
C HIS A 24 -6.38 9.88 -13.46
N ASP A 25 -5.71 8.97 -14.17
CA ASP A 25 -5.39 7.64 -13.66
C ASP A 25 -4.15 7.68 -12.76
N TRP A 26 -4.15 6.87 -11.72
CA TRP A 26 -3.00 6.69 -10.85
C TRP A 26 -2.37 5.31 -11.06
N TYR A 27 -1.04 5.27 -11.01
CA TYR A 27 -0.23 4.06 -11.06
C TYR A 27 0.59 3.98 -9.77
N THR A 28 0.44 2.90 -9.03
CA THR A 28 1.10 2.66 -7.76
C THR A 28 1.98 1.42 -7.87
N TYR A 29 3.22 1.54 -7.39
CA TYR A 29 4.20 0.46 -7.37
C TYR A 29 4.38 -0.01 -5.92
N VAL A 30 4.13 -1.29 -5.67
CA VAL A 30 4.13 -1.85 -4.31
C VAL A 30 5.46 -2.55 -4.06
N PHE A 31 6.13 -2.19 -2.98
CA PHE A 31 7.38 -2.80 -2.52
C PHE A 31 7.20 -3.39 -1.12
N LYS A 32 7.77 -4.57 -0.87
CA LYS A 32 7.94 -5.14 0.47
C LYS A 32 9.38 -4.94 0.90
N VAL A 33 9.58 -4.17 1.97
CA VAL A 33 10.91 -3.89 2.56
C VAL A 33 11.11 -4.81 3.75
N THR A 34 12.23 -5.54 3.78
CA THR A 34 12.62 -6.44 4.89
C THR A 34 13.91 -6.01 5.58
N GLY A 35 14.70 -5.15 4.92
CA GLY A 35 15.92 -4.56 5.48
C GLY A 35 15.87 -3.04 5.35
N PHE A 36 16.16 -2.35 6.45
CA PHE A 36 16.27 -0.90 6.51
C PHE A 36 17.23 -0.47 7.63
N GLU A 37 17.70 0.77 7.55
CA GLU A 37 18.58 1.42 8.51
C GLU A 37 18.07 2.82 8.86
N GLY A 38 18.59 3.39 9.95
CA GLY A 38 18.20 4.69 10.49
C GLY A 38 17.13 4.59 11.57
N ASP A 39 16.71 5.76 12.04
CA ASP A 39 15.70 5.91 13.07
C ASP A 39 14.43 6.49 12.46
N LEU A 40 13.28 6.03 12.97
CA LEU A 40 11.99 6.56 12.57
C LEU A 40 11.90 8.04 12.98
N ILE A 41 11.52 8.90 12.03
CA ILE A 41 11.27 10.33 12.29
C ILE A 41 10.19 10.51 13.38
N SER A 42 10.28 11.58 14.15
CA SER A 42 9.26 11.91 15.15
C SER A 42 7.93 12.31 14.51
N ASP A 43 6.82 12.10 15.23
CA ASP A 43 5.49 12.51 14.78
C ASP A 43 5.38 14.03 14.53
N GLU A 44 6.12 14.83 15.29
CA GLU A 44 6.14 16.29 15.15
C GLU A 44 6.80 16.75 13.84
N GLU A 45 7.76 15.98 13.35
CA GLU A 45 8.50 16.27 12.12
C GLU A 45 7.84 15.64 10.87
N SER A 46 6.97 14.63 11.06
CA SER A 46 6.19 14.04 9.98
C SER A 46 5.10 15.00 9.49
N ARG A 47 5.12 15.33 8.19
CA ARG A 47 4.13 16.23 7.57
C ARG A 47 2.84 15.55 7.14
N GLU A 48 2.77 14.24 7.23
CA GLU A 48 1.71 13.41 6.64
C GLU A 48 0.88 12.65 7.69
N GLY A 49 1.30 12.70 8.95
CA GLY A 49 0.62 12.06 10.07
C GLY A 49 1.56 11.28 10.98
N THR A 50 0.97 10.56 11.93
CA THR A 50 1.66 9.71 12.91
C THR A 50 2.19 8.45 12.28
N LEU A 51 3.43 8.07 12.61
CA LEU A 51 4.02 6.81 12.20
C LEU A 51 3.97 5.81 13.36
N GLU A 52 3.53 4.59 13.09
CA GLU A 52 3.33 3.57 14.12
C GLU A 52 3.83 2.21 13.65
N TRP A 53 4.55 1.50 14.53
CA TRP A 53 4.82 0.07 14.35
C TRP A 53 3.59 -0.75 14.75
N VAL A 54 2.91 -1.32 13.75
CA VAL A 54 1.67 -2.09 13.97
C VAL A 54 1.96 -3.59 13.92
N PRO A 55 1.56 -4.38 14.94
CA PRO A 55 1.65 -5.83 14.88
C PRO A 55 0.88 -6.40 13.67
N TYR A 56 1.43 -7.39 12.97
CA TYR A 56 0.81 -7.92 11.74
C TYR A 56 -0.63 -8.39 11.90
N ASN A 57 -0.97 -8.97 13.05
CA ASN A 57 -2.34 -9.41 13.35
C ASN A 57 -3.32 -8.26 13.61
N GLN A 58 -2.85 -7.01 13.74
CA GLN A 58 -3.65 -5.80 13.94
C GLN A 58 -3.67 -4.90 12.70
N VAL A 59 -2.84 -5.15 11.68
CA VAL A 59 -2.75 -4.30 10.47
C VAL A 59 -4.11 -4.17 9.77
N LEU A 60 -4.88 -5.25 9.69
CA LEU A 60 -6.21 -5.25 9.07
C LEU A 60 -7.30 -4.57 9.91
N GLU A 61 -7.00 -4.15 11.14
CA GLU A 61 -7.92 -3.40 12.00
C GLU A 61 -7.73 -1.89 11.85
N LYS A 62 -6.63 -1.44 11.23
CA LYS A 62 -6.35 -0.02 11.03
C LYS A 62 -7.30 0.57 9.98
N PRO A 63 -7.81 1.79 10.18
CA PRO A 63 -8.67 2.45 9.20
C PRO A 63 -7.86 2.80 7.95
N THR A 64 -8.33 2.35 6.79
CA THR A 64 -7.69 2.61 5.49
C THR A 64 -8.72 2.48 4.35
N TRP A 65 -8.30 2.64 3.09
CA TRP A 65 -9.19 2.43 1.94
C TRP A 65 -9.57 0.95 1.79
N GLU A 66 -10.78 0.68 1.29
CA GLU A 66 -11.31 -0.69 1.18
C GLU A 66 -10.38 -1.66 0.41
N GLY A 67 -9.76 -1.19 -0.69
CA GLY A 67 -8.83 -1.97 -1.49
C GLY A 67 -7.49 -2.27 -0.79
N ASP A 68 -7.06 -1.44 0.16
CA ASP A 68 -5.79 -1.62 0.86
C ASP A 68 -5.78 -2.87 1.72
N TYR A 69 -6.94 -3.27 2.26
CA TYR A 69 -7.05 -4.53 3.01
C TYR A 69 -6.71 -5.76 2.15
N ASP A 70 -7.01 -5.73 0.85
CA ASP A 70 -6.60 -6.80 -0.07
C ASP A 70 -5.09 -6.76 -0.31
N ILE A 71 -4.52 -5.56 -0.53
CA ILE A 71 -3.08 -5.37 -0.72
C ILE A 71 -2.29 -5.88 0.50
N PHE A 72 -2.70 -5.49 1.71
CA PHE A 72 -2.06 -5.94 2.95
C PHE A 72 -2.09 -7.46 3.09
N LYS A 73 -3.24 -8.11 2.81
CA LYS A 73 -3.32 -9.58 2.82
C LYS A 73 -2.34 -10.20 1.84
N TRP A 74 -2.27 -9.69 0.61
CA TRP A 74 -1.37 -10.25 -0.40
C TRP A 74 0.11 -10.13 0.00
N ILE A 75 0.49 -9.02 0.65
CA ILE A 75 1.85 -8.79 1.13
C ILE A 75 2.19 -9.64 2.36
N LEU A 76 1.25 -9.79 3.30
CA LEU A 76 1.42 -10.59 4.53
C LEU A 76 1.44 -12.09 4.24
N GLU A 77 0.64 -12.56 3.28
CA GLU A 77 0.61 -13.96 2.83
C GLU A 77 1.73 -14.30 1.83
N ASP A 78 2.63 -13.36 1.55
CA ASP A 78 3.73 -13.52 0.58
C ASP A 78 3.26 -14.03 -0.80
N ARG A 79 2.12 -13.50 -1.27
CA ARG A 79 1.59 -13.82 -2.59
C ARG A 79 2.60 -13.48 -3.69
N PRO A 80 2.52 -14.14 -4.87
CA PRO A 80 3.38 -13.85 -6.02
C PRO A 80 3.29 -12.39 -6.48
N PHE A 81 4.14 -12.02 -7.43
CA PHE A 81 4.05 -10.71 -8.07
C PHE A 81 2.65 -10.50 -8.64
N PHE A 82 2.10 -9.29 -8.57
CA PHE A 82 0.73 -9.04 -9.03
C PHE A 82 0.56 -7.75 -9.83
N SER A 83 -0.50 -7.74 -10.63
CA SER A 83 -1.08 -6.51 -11.18
C SER A 83 -2.53 -6.42 -10.73
N ALA A 84 -2.96 -5.26 -10.24
CA ALA A 84 -4.33 -5.04 -9.82
C ALA A 84 -4.93 -3.75 -10.39
N LYS A 85 -6.25 -3.72 -10.50
CA LYS A 85 -7.03 -2.53 -10.81
C LYS A 85 -8.11 -2.36 -9.76
N PHE A 86 -8.18 -1.17 -9.16
CA PHE A 86 -9.25 -0.78 -8.25
C PHE A 86 -9.93 0.48 -8.77
N THR A 87 -11.24 0.42 -9.00
CA THR A 87 -12.03 1.56 -9.46
C THR A 87 -12.88 2.04 -8.29
N TYR A 88 -12.79 3.34 -7.99
CA TYR A 88 -13.59 4.01 -6.98
C TYR A 88 -14.62 4.92 -7.64
N ASN A 89 -15.79 5.09 -7.00
CA ASN A 89 -16.76 6.08 -7.43
C ASN A 89 -16.48 7.46 -6.79
N GLU A 90 -17.26 8.47 -7.17
CA GLU A 90 -17.14 9.85 -6.66
C GLU A 90 -17.35 9.98 -5.14
N THR A 91 -17.96 8.98 -4.50
CA THR A 91 -18.15 8.91 -3.05
C THR A 91 -17.08 8.06 -2.35
N ASN A 92 -15.95 7.80 -3.02
CA ASN A 92 -14.80 7.05 -2.52
C ASN A 92 -15.10 5.58 -2.13
N GLN A 93 -16.12 4.99 -2.73
CA GLN A 93 -16.46 3.58 -2.53
C GLN A 93 -15.83 2.73 -3.63
N LEU A 94 -15.26 1.58 -3.24
CA LEU A 94 -14.70 0.64 -4.19
C LEU A 94 -15.83 -0.04 -4.96
N ILE A 95 -15.88 0.14 -6.27
CA ILE A 95 -16.97 -0.39 -7.11
C ILE A 95 -16.52 -1.54 -8.01
N GLU A 96 -15.23 -1.62 -8.34
CA GLU A 96 -14.68 -2.69 -9.16
C GLU A 96 -13.27 -3.02 -8.67
N LYS A 97 -12.95 -4.31 -8.59
CA LYS A 97 -11.58 -4.78 -8.37
C LYS A 97 -11.25 -5.97 -9.25
N SER A 98 -10.01 -6.02 -9.71
CA SER A 98 -9.44 -7.19 -10.41
C SER A 98 -7.97 -7.32 -10.06
N VAL A 99 -7.48 -8.56 -9.98
CA VAL A 99 -6.08 -8.88 -9.68
C VAL A 99 -5.64 -10.08 -10.51
N THR A 100 -4.39 -10.07 -10.96
CA THR A 100 -3.70 -11.20 -11.57
C THR A 100 -2.41 -11.43 -10.80
N PHE A 101 -2.17 -12.68 -10.39
CA PHE A 101 -0.91 -13.11 -9.78
C PHE A 101 -0.06 -13.83 -10.83
N TYR A 102 1.25 -13.62 -10.79
CA TYR A 102 2.22 -14.15 -11.73
C TYR A 102 3.19 -15.09 -10.99
N ASP A 103 3.12 -16.38 -11.33
CA ASP A 103 3.98 -17.45 -10.82
C ASP A 103 5.20 -17.70 -11.72
#